data_AF-A0A354DDU7-F1
#
_entry.id   AF-A0A354DDU7-F1
#
_cell.length_a   1.000
_cell.length_b   1.000
_cell.length_c   1.000
_cell.angle_alpha   90.00
_cell.angle_beta   90.00
_cell.angle_gamma   90.00
#
_symmetry.space_group_name_H-M   'P 1'
#
loop_
_entity.id
_entity.type
_entity.pdbx_description
1 polymer ?
#
loop_
_entity_poly.entity_id
_entity_poly.type
_entity_poly.pdbx_seq_one_letter_code
_entity_poly.pdbx_strand_id
1 'polypeptide(L)'
;SKITWLGSHYDEEELLAVQLQEDMATKILDAWKKYKQTRTLAFCSSIKQANYLTNYFKNKGVRATSLHSSGGEYSRSEAIKMIKNGQLDVIFTVNLFNEGVDIPSIDTLLFVRPTESLTVFTQQVGRGLRLFQGKEDCIIIDLIGNYRNADVKLSLLDTRSDEEREKKGKSLPQVPDNCVIDFEVKVIQLLDELRKKKQPRKDYLRSAYFGLKEELGRRPSYLELHLYGKAKSFEYRQEFKSYIGFLYWADELDEHEKEVFNQYEIWLKEVEGTGMAKSYKMVVLSYMLSRGIENWLNPVTPEEVAPFFHRYLTEKDYRKRIDFSDKGTKALWEYNEKKVAKLISTMPMTKWSGSSNGLLSFKDGVFNPEFEVTEEQKEKLYEWTKEICEYRLHAYFERKEQGIH
;
A
#
# COMPACT_ATOMS: atom_id res chain seq x y z
N SER A 1 -19.04 -18.00 10.38
CA SER A 1 -19.02 -17.94 8.90
C SER A 1 -17.83 -17.10 8.47
N LYS A 2 -17.05 -17.54 7.47
CA LYS A 2 -15.97 -16.70 6.90
C LYS A 2 -16.63 -15.75 5.91
N ILE A 3 -16.69 -14.47 6.26
CA ILE A 3 -17.17 -13.40 5.38
C ILE A 3 -16.08 -13.16 4.32
N THR A 4 -16.49 -13.08 3.06
CA THR A 4 -15.61 -12.85 1.91
C THR A 4 -14.97 -11.46 1.99
N TRP A 5 -13.68 -11.37 1.65
CA TRP A 5 -12.91 -10.12 1.63
C TRP A 5 -12.60 -9.72 0.19
N LEU A 6 -13.07 -8.54 -0.22
CA LEU A 6 -12.93 -7.99 -1.56
C LEU A 6 -11.84 -6.90 -1.53
N GLY A 7 -10.58 -7.30 -1.67
CA GLY A 7 -9.43 -6.40 -1.86
C GLY A 7 -9.10 -5.45 -0.68
N SER A 8 -9.98 -4.49 -0.41
CA SER A 8 -9.91 -3.44 0.62
C SER A 8 -11.05 -3.45 1.64
N HIS A 9 -12.18 -4.13 1.36
CA HIS A 9 -13.35 -4.15 2.25
C HIS A 9 -13.97 -5.56 2.38
N TYR A 10 -14.85 -5.75 3.36
CA TYR A 10 -15.67 -6.96 3.45
C TYR A 10 -16.81 -6.93 2.42
N ASP A 11 -17.29 -8.09 1.98
CA ASP A 11 -18.55 -8.18 1.22
C ASP A 11 -19.70 -7.60 2.06
N GLU A 12 -20.37 -6.57 1.54
CA GLU A 12 -21.37 -5.81 2.29
C GLU A 12 -22.64 -6.63 2.59
N GLU A 13 -23.04 -7.52 1.69
CA GLU A 13 -24.26 -8.33 1.86
C GLU A 13 -24.04 -9.46 2.86
N GLU A 14 -22.91 -10.17 2.76
CA GLU A 14 -22.54 -11.22 3.71
C GLU A 14 -22.30 -10.66 5.12
N LEU A 15 -21.64 -9.49 5.21
CA LEU A 15 -21.41 -8.80 6.49
C LEU A 15 -22.74 -8.38 7.13
N LEU A 16 -23.65 -7.81 6.33
CA LEU A 16 -24.96 -7.38 6.80
C LEU A 16 -25.78 -8.57 7.31
N ALA A 17 -25.76 -9.71 6.61
CA ALA A 17 -26.48 -10.91 7.00
C ALA A 17 -26.04 -11.43 8.38
N VAL A 18 -24.75 -11.39 8.69
CA VAL A 18 -24.21 -11.77 10.00
C VAL A 18 -24.56 -10.72 11.07
N GLN A 19 -24.47 -9.43 10.74
CA GLN A 19 -24.74 -8.33 11.68
C GLN A 19 -26.20 -8.22 12.11
N LEU A 20 -27.14 -8.72 11.30
CA LEU A 20 -28.57 -8.73 11.58
C LEU A 20 -29.03 -9.98 12.34
N GLN A 21 -28.11 -10.86 12.78
CA GLN A 21 -28.45 -12.01 13.61
C GLN A 21 -28.72 -11.60 15.07
N GLU A 22 -29.72 -12.22 15.68
CA GLU A 22 -30.10 -11.94 17.06
C GLU A 22 -28.98 -12.25 18.07
N ASP A 23 -28.20 -13.31 17.84
CA ASP A 23 -27.03 -13.65 18.67
C ASP A 23 -26.00 -12.51 18.70
N MET A 24 -25.80 -11.82 17.57
CA MET A 24 -24.87 -10.70 17.49
C MET A 24 -25.45 -9.47 18.19
N ALA A 25 -26.74 -9.17 18.01
CA ALA A 25 -27.41 -8.08 18.70
C ALA A 25 -27.39 -8.27 20.24
N THR A 26 -27.56 -9.51 20.69
CA THR A 26 -27.47 -9.88 22.11
C THR A 26 -26.08 -9.59 22.67
N LYS A 27 -25.03 -10.06 21.99
CA LYS A 27 -23.63 -9.78 22.39
C LYS A 27 -23.32 -8.29 22.43
N ILE A 28 -23.83 -7.52 21.45
CA ILE A 28 -23.65 -6.06 21.42
C ILE A 28 -24.33 -5.40 22.61
N LEU A 29 -25.56 -5.80 22.92
CA LEU A 29 -26.30 -5.28 24.06
C LEU A 29 -25.61 -5.60 25.38
N ASP A 30 -25.13 -6.84 25.56
CA ASP A 30 -24.49 -7.27 26.79
C ASP A 30 -23.17 -6.55 27.04
N ALA A 31 -22.33 -6.42 26.01
CA ALA A 31 -21.09 -5.66 26.12
C ALA A 31 -21.34 -4.17 26.36
N TRP A 32 -22.33 -3.58 25.68
CA TRP A 32 -22.74 -2.20 25.95
C TRP A 32 -23.24 -2.03 27.39
N LYS A 33 -24.14 -2.90 27.88
CA LYS A 33 -24.63 -2.82 29.26
C LYS A 33 -23.53 -2.95 30.30
N LYS A 34 -22.50 -3.76 30.02
CA LYS A 34 -21.38 -3.99 30.92
C LYS A 34 -20.50 -2.74 31.10
N TYR A 35 -20.26 -1.99 30.04
CA TYR A 35 -19.25 -0.92 30.03
C TYR A 35 -19.81 0.49 29.78
N LYS A 36 -21.08 0.63 29.41
CA LYS A 36 -21.66 1.96 29.13
C LYS A 36 -21.56 2.87 30.35
N GLN A 37 -21.44 4.15 30.06
CA GLN A 37 -21.73 5.21 31.01
C GLN A 37 -23.16 5.75 30.76
N THR A 38 -23.33 7.06 30.61
CA THR A 38 -24.64 7.71 30.56
C THR A 38 -25.15 7.95 29.13
N ARG A 39 -24.27 8.34 28.20
CA ARG A 39 -24.68 8.85 26.87
C ARG A 39 -23.81 8.22 25.78
N THR A 40 -24.41 7.29 25.05
CA THR A 40 -23.71 6.52 24.03
C THR A 40 -23.97 7.02 22.62
N LEU A 41 -22.90 7.10 21.82
CA LEU A 41 -22.97 7.20 20.37
C LEU A 41 -22.46 5.89 19.74
N ALA A 42 -23.31 5.24 18.94
CA ALA A 42 -23.03 3.94 18.34
C ALA A 42 -22.86 4.04 16.82
N PHE A 43 -21.77 3.53 16.27
CA PHE A 43 -21.44 3.59 14.85
C PHE A 43 -21.74 2.27 14.13
N CYS A 44 -22.69 2.32 13.20
CA CYS A 44 -23.18 1.19 12.41
C CYS A 44 -22.60 1.19 10.98
N SER A 45 -22.55 0.00 10.37
CA SER A 45 -22.11 -0.21 8.98
C SER A 45 -23.13 0.32 7.97
N SER A 46 -24.42 0.18 8.27
CA SER A 46 -25.51 0.48 7.34
C SER A 46 -26.75 0.98 8.07
N ILE A 47 -27.63 1.64 7.30
CA ILE A 47 -28.94 2.13 7.78
C ILE A 47 -29.79 0.99 8.32
N LYS A 48 -29.77 -0.16 7.61
CA LYS A 48 -30.48 -1.38 8.02
C LYS A 48 -30.00 -1.85 9.39
N GLN A 49 -28.69 -1.91 9.62
CA GLN A 49 -28.13 -2.33 10.90
C GLN A 49 -28.50 -1.35 12.03
N ALA A 50 -28.41 -0.03 11.78
CA ALA A 50 -28.75 0.98 12.78
C ALA A 50 -30.22 0.88 13.23
N ASN A 51 -31.14 0.69 12.28
CA ASN A 51 -32.56 0.54 12.57
C ASN A 51 -32.87 -0.77 13.28
N TYR A 52 -32.24 -1.88 12.86
CA TYR A 52 -32.37 -3.17 13.51
C TYR A 52 -31.92 -3.12 14.98
N LEU A 53 -30.71 -2.61 15.24
CA LEU A 53 -30.18 -2.49 16.61
C LEU A 53 -31.00 -1.52 17.46
N THR A 54 -31.49 -0.42 16.89
CA THR A 54 -32.40 0.50 17.59
C THR A 54 -33.65 -0.22 18.08
N ASN A 55 -34.32 -0.96 17.19
CA ASN A 55 -35.52 -1.72 17.55
C ASN A 55 -35.22 -2.82 18.57
N TYR A 56 -34.11 -3.54 18.39
CA TYR A 56 -33.68 -4.57 19.33
C TYR A 56 -33.44 -3.99 20.74
N PHE A 57 -32.73 -2.87 20.83
CA PHE A 57 -32.45 -2.19 22.11
C PHE A 57 -33.73 -1.65 22.76
N LYS A 58 -34.63 -1.03 21.98
CA LYS A 58 -35.95 -0.59 22.45
C LYS A 58 -36.77 -1.74 23.03
N ASN A 59 -36.81 -2.89 22.34
CA ASN A 59 -37.52 -4.08 22.80
C ASN A 59 -36.96 -4.65 24.12
N LYS A 60 -35.72 -4.29 24.47
CA LYS A 60 -35.07 -4.66 25.74
C LYS A 60 -35.11 -3.52 26.78
N GLY A 61 -35.95 -2.51 26.55
CA GLY A 61 -36.20 -1.40 27.48
C GLY A 61 -35.19 -0.26 27.44
N VAL A 62 -34.31 -0.21 26.43
CA VAL A 62 -33.31 0.86 26.29
C VAL A 62 -33.88 2.03 25.49
N ARG A 63 -33.61 3.27 25.92
CA ARG A 63 -34.04 4.48 25.21
C ARG A 63 -33.08 4.75 24.05
N ALA A 64 -33.33 4.09 22.93
CA ALA A 64 -32.49 4.15 21.73
C ALA A 64 -33.17 4.89 20.59
N THR A 65 -32.39 5.50 19.70
CA THR A 65 -32.88 5.97 18.40
C THR A 65 -31.80 5.83 17.33
N SER A 66 -32.18 5.85 16.05
CA SER A 66 -31.25 5.87 14.92
C SER A 66 -31.22 7.24 14.24
N LEU A 67 -30.04 7.65 13.78
CA LEU A 67 -29.84 8.86 13.00
C LEU A 67 -29.00 8.55 11.75
N HIS A 68 -29.64 8.61 10.58
CA HIS A 68 -29.03 8.35 9.27
C HIS A 68 -29.61 9.23 8.15
N SER A 69 -29.04 9.18 6.94
CA SER A 69 -29.21 10.20 5.88
C SER A 69 -30.62 10.24 5.29
N SER A 70 -31.32 9.12 5.32
CA SER A 70 -32.73 9.02 4.93
C SER A 70 -33.72 9.52 6.00
N GLY A 71 -33.24 10.20 7.06
CA GLY A 71 -34.07 10.66 8.17
C GLY A 71 -34.22 9.61 9.27
N GLY A 72 -34.54 10.04 10.49
CA GLY A 72 -34.78 9.17 11.65
C GLY A 72 -36.14 9.46 12.29
N GLU A 73 -36.44 8.76 13.38
CA GLU A 73 -37.64 9.00 14.21
C GLU A 73 -37.70 10.45 14.73
N TYR A 74 -36.54 11.02 15.01
CA TYR A 74 -36.37 12.40 15.43
C TYR A 74 -35.50 13.16 14.44
N SER A 75 -35.68 14.47 14.36
CA SER A 75 -34.70 15.31 13.68
C SER A 75 -33.35 15.25 14.42
N ARG A 76 -32.27 15.55 13.68
CA ARG A 76 -30.91 15.62 14.23
C ARG A 76 -30.84 16.51 15.47
N SER A 77 -31.50 17.67 15.44
CA SER A 77 -31.49 18.62 16.55
C SER A 77 -32.22 18.10 17.80
N GLU A 78 -33.30 17.35 17.62
CA GLU A 78 -34.09 16.77 18.70
C GLU A 78 -33.35 15.61 19.35
N ALA A 79 -32.83 14.66 18.56
CA ALA A 79 -32.06 13.54 19.09
C ALA A 79 -30.85 14.02 19.93
N ILE A 80 -30.15 15.06 19.46
CA ILE A 80 -29.05 15.69 20.21
C ILE A 80 -29.52 16.30 21.53
N LYS A 81 -30.67 16.99 21.55
CA LYS A 81 -31.23 17.54 22.80
C LYS A 81 -31.63 16.43 23.76
N MET A 82 -32.27 15.39 23.25
CA MET A 82 -32.75 14.25 24.05
C MET A 82 -31.59 13.48 24.69
N ILE A 83 -30.51 13.19 23.96
CA ILE A 83 -29.33 12.50 24.53
C ILE A 83 -28.61 13.39 25.56
N LYS A 84 -28.51 14.70 25.32
CA LYS A 84 -27.91 15.66 26.28
C LYS A 84 -28.69 15.67 27.60
N ASN A 85 -30.02 15.73 27.51
CA ASN A 85 -30.94 15.74 28.64
C ASN A 85 -31.12 14.35 29.29
N GLY A 86 -30.44 13.31 28.82
CA GLY A 86 -30.55 11.96 29.34
C GLY A 86 -31.92 11.32 29.11
N GLN A 87 -32.66 11.77 28.09
CA GLN A 87 -33.91 11.17 27.62
C GLN A 87 -33.67 10.00 26.66
N LEU A 88 -32.47 9.94 26.06
CA LEU A 88 -31.95 8.80 25.33
C LEU A 88 -30.74 8.24 26.07
N ASP A 89 -30.48 6.95 25.89
CA ASP A 89 -29.28 6.26 26.36
C ASP A 89 -28.28 6.06 25.22
N VAL A 90 -28.76 5.83 24.00
CA VAL A 90 -27.93 5.54 22.83
C VAL A 90 -28.51 6.10 21.53
N ILE A 91 -27.64 6.66 20.70
CA ILE A 91 -27.95 7.02 19.31
C ILE A 91 -27.13 6.12 18.38
N PHE A 92 -27.80 5.33 17.54
CA PHE A 92 -27.17 4.56 16.47
C PHE A 92 -27.05 5.40 15.20
N THR A 93 -25.88 5.43 14.57
CA THR A 93 -25.66 6.30 13.41
C THR A 93 -24.82 5.67 12.30
N VAL A 94 -25.03 6.17 11.09
CA VAL A 94 -24.35 5.77 9.85
C VAL A 94 -23.89 7.02 9.13
N ASN A 95 -22.58 7.21 8.98
CA ASN A 95 -21.90 8.24 8.17
C ASN A 95 -22.25 9.73 8.46
N LEU A 96 -23.27 10.03 9.26
CA LEU A 96 -23.80 11.38 9.47
C LEU A 96 -23.09 12.20 10.53
N PHE A 97 -22.22 11.60 11.33
CA PHE A 97 -21.40 12.32 12.30
C PHE A 97 -19.95 12.48 11.83
N ASN A 98 -19.66 12.15 10.57
CA ASN A 98 -18.37 12.49 9.98
C ASN A 98 -18.28 14.00 9.69
N GLU A 99 -19.40 14.65 9.35
CA GLU A 99 -19.47 16.09 9.07
C GLU A 99 -20.40 16.82 10.07
N GLY A 100 -19.78 17.64 10.93
CA GLY A 100 -20.44 18.80 11.53
C GLY A 100 -21.33 18.63 12.78
N VAL A 101 -21.48 17.44 13.39
CA VAL A 101 -22.14 17.35 14.73
C VAL A 101 -21.18 17.01 15.84
N ASP A 102 -21.21 17.89 16.83
CA ASP A 102 -20.43 17.85 18.05
C ASP A 102 -21.36 17.71 19.26
N ILE A 103 -21.18 16.64 20.04
CA ILE A 103 -21.89 16.39 21.29
C ILE A 103 -20.84 16.10 22.37
N PRO A 104 -20.22 17.13 22.98
CA PRO A 104 -19.15 16.93 23.95
C PRO A 104 -19.55 16.07 25.16
N SER A 105 -20.85 16.04 25.48
CA SER A 105 -21.41 15.25 26.57
C SER A 105 -21.46 13.74 26.32
N ILE A 106 -21.13 13.26 25.12
CA ILE A 106 -21.01 11.81 24.87
C ILE A 106 -19.84 11.27 25.69
N ASP A 107 -20.09 10.20 26.43
CA ASP A 107 -19.13 9.57 27.34
C ASP A 107 -18.87 8.10 27.00
N THR A 108 -19.63 7.55 26.05
CA THR A 108 -19.47 6.18 25.55
C THR A 108 -19.52 6.16 24.03
N LEU A 109 -18.52 5.56 23.39
CA LEU A 109 -18.51 5.27 21.96
C LEU A 109 -18.63 3.77 21.74
N LEU A 110 -19.60 3.35 20.94
CA LEU A 110 -19.84 1.94 20.61
C LEU A 110 -19.60 1.70 19.12
N PHE A 111 -18.58 0.90 18.78
CA PHE A 111 -18.26 0.53 17.41
C PHE A 111 -18.79 -0.87 17.10
N VAL A 112 -19.80 -0.91 16.23
CA VAL A 112 -20.48 -2.15 15.78
C VAL A 112 -20.29 -2.35 14.27
N ARG A 113 -19.15 -1.88 13.74
CA ARG A 113 -18.77 -2.02 12.33
C ARG A 113 -17.26 -2.25 12.20
N PRO A 114 -16.81 -2.99 11.17
CA PRO A 114 -15.40 -2.98 10.82
C PRO A 114 -15.05 -1.57 10.34
N THR A 115 -14.30 -0.82 11.14
CA THR A 115 -13.83 0.51 10.72
C THR A 115 -12.60 0.32 9.86
N GLU A 116 -12.74 0.49 8.55
CA GLU A 116 -11.71 0.23 7.55
C GLU A 116 -10.66 1.34 7.47
N SER A 117 -11.09 2.60 7.59
CA SER A 117 -10.20 3.78 7.62
C SER A 117 -9.78 4.17 9.04
N LEU A 118 -8.47 4.21 9.27
CA LEU A 118 -7.85 4.67 10.52
C LEU A 118 -8.13 6.15 10.80
N THR A 119 -8.14 6.98 9.75
CA THR A 119 -8.45 8.41 9.83
C THR A 119 -9.86 8.63 10.35
N VAL A 120 -10.85 7.90 9.81
CA VAL A 120 -12.24 7.97 10.27
C VAL A 120 -12.38 7.50 11.71
N PHE A 121 -11.69 6.43 12.09
CA PHE A 121 -11.68 5.95 13.49
C PHE A 121 -11.14 7.02 14.45
N THR A 122 -9.99 7.63 14.13
CA THR A 122 -9.35 8.67 14.96
C THR A 122 -10.24 9.90 15.12
N GLN A 123 -10.89 10.33 14.03
CA GLN A 123 -11.85 11.44 14.07
C GLN A 123 -13.07 11.10 14.94
N GLN A 124 -13.57 9.87 14.88
CA GLN A 124 -14.71 9.42 15.68
C GLN A 124 -14.36 9.34 17.17
N VAL A 125 -13.17 8.80 17.51
CA VAL A 125 -12.65 8.80 18.88
C VAL A 125 -12.42 10.22 19.41
N GLY A 126 -11.82 11.10 18.61
CA GLY A 126 -11.57 12.49 18.99
C GLY A 126 -12.83 13.28 19.37
N ARG A 127 -14.01 12.86 18.89
CA ARG A 127 -15.30 13.43 19.33
C ARG A 127 -15.67 13.01 20.74
N GLY A 128 -15.42 11.74 21.09
CA GLY A 128 -15.58 11.22 22.44
C GLY A 128 -14.55 11.75 23.43
N LEU A 129 -13.40 12.28 22.99
CA LEU A 129 -12.37 12.80 23.90
C LEU A 129 -12.57 14.28 24.29
N ARG A 130 -13.62 14.95 23.81
CA ARG A 130 -13.89 16.34 24.19
C ARG A 130 -14.28 16.45 25.66
N LEU A 131 -13.71 17.45 26.34
CA LEU A 131 -14.00 17.76 27.73
C LEU A 131 -15.46 18.24 27.89
N PHE A 132 -16.10 17.78 28.95
CA PHE A 132 -17.45 18.18 29.32
C PHE A 132 -17.63 18.11 30.83
N GLN A 133 -18.39 19.03 31.40
CA GLN A 133 -18.61 19.07 32.84
C GLN A 133 -19.35 17.80 33.31
N GLY A 134 -18.80 17.10 34.30
CA GLY A 134 -19.35 15.84 34.81
C GLY A 134 -18.99 14.61 33.99
N LYS A 135 -18.02 14.72 33.07
CA LYS A 135 -17.42 13.60 32.33
C LYS A 135 -15.96 13.46 32.74
N GLU A 136 -15.64 12.36 33.40
CA GLU A 136 -14.27 12.07 33.89
C GLU A 136 -13.45 11.34 32.83
N ASP A 137 -14.07 10.36 32.16
CA ASP A 137 -13.45 9.55 31.13
C ASP A 137 -14.41 9.29 29.95
N CYS A 138 -13.89 8.69 28.88
CA CYS A 138 -14.67 8.28 27.72
C CYS A 138 -14.43 6.80 27.45
N ILE A 139 -15.47 5.98 27.53
CA ILE A 139 -15.38 4.55 27.29
C ILE A 139 -15.56 4.26 25.79
N ILE A 140 -14.66 3.46 25.23
CA ILE A 140 -14.72 3.01 23.83
C ILE A 140 -14.92 1.50 23.83
N ILE A 141 -16.01 1.05 23.22
CA ILE A 141 -16.38 -0.36 23.09
C ILE A 141 -16.29 -0.73 21.61
N ASP A 142 -15.25 -1.46 21.17
CA ASP A 142 -15.12 -1.97 19.79
C ASP A 142 -15.35 -3.49 19.76
N LEU A 143 -16.50 -3.90 19.20
CA LEU A 143 -16.94 -5.30 19.22
C LEU A 143 -16.66 -6.05 17.92
N ILE A 144 -16.64 -5.32 16.79
CA ILE A 144 -16.49 -5.97 15.49
C ILE A 144 -15.03 -6.00 15.05
N GLY A 145 -14.18 -5.10 15.57
CA GLY A 145 -12.73 -5.16 15.44
C GLY A 145 -12.27 -5.52 14.02
N ASN A 146 -11.87 -4.55 13.20
CA ASN A 146 -11.10 -4.91 12.01
C ASN A 146 -9.74 -5.48 12.45
N TYR A 147 -9.70 -6.76 12.87
CA TYR A 147 -8.54 -7.43 13.47
C TYR A 147 -7.38 -7.54 12.48
N ARG A 148 -7.64 -7.35 11.18
CA ARG A 148 -6.61 -7.18 10.16
C ARG A 148 -5.87 -5.84 10.29
N ASN A 149 -6.47 -4.78 10.84
CA ASN A 149 -5.82 -3.49 11.07
C ASN A 149 -5.64 -3.16 12.55
N ALA A 150 -5.90 -4.11 13.45
CA ALA A 150 -5.74 -3.92 14.90
C ALA A 150 -4.32 -3.45 15.24
N ASP A 151 -3.27 -4.01 14.63
CA ASP A 151 -1.88 -3.57 14.84
C ASP A 151 -1.68 -2.06 14.58
N VAL A 152 -2.34 -1.52 13.54
CA VAL A 152 -2.24 -0.11 13.14
C VAL A 152 -3.11 0.78 14.03
N LYS A 153 -4.31 0.32 14.39
CA LYS A 153 -5.16 1.01 15.37
C LYS A 153 -4.48 1.12 16.74
N LEU A 154 -3.79 0.06 17.15
CA LEU A 154 -3.07 0.01 18.41
C LEU A 154 -1.84 0.91 18.40
N SER A 155 -1.14 1.03 17.27
CA SER A 155 0.01 1.94 17.18
C SER A 155 -0.36 3.42 17.33
N LEU A 156 -1.62 3.82 17.12
CA LEU A 156 -2.06 5.19 17.38
C LEU A 156 -2.01 5.55 18.87
N LEU A 157 -2.27 4.57 19.73
CA LEU A 157 -2.29 4.73 21.18
C LEU A 157 -0.95 4.37 21.80
N ASP A 158 0.03 3.98 20.99
CA ASP A 158 1.34 3.51 21.45
C ASP A 158 2.33 4.67 21.55
N THR A 159 2.72 4.99 22.77
CA THR A 159 3.67 6.07 23.11
C THR A 159 5.13 5.72 22.81
N ARG A 160 5.42 4.46 22.46
CA ARG A 160 6.78 4.01 22.09
C ARG A 160 7.26 4.65 20.78
N SER A 161 8.56 4.92 20.71
CA SER A 161 9.22 5.36 19.48
C SER A 161 9.29 4.26 18.42
N ASP A 162 9.44 4.62 17.15
CA ASP A 162 9.51 3.65 16.05
C ASP A 162 10.69 2.66 16.20
N GLU A 163 11.84 3.12 16.73
CA GLU A 163 12.97 2.25 17.06
C GLU A 163 12.66 1.23 18.17
N GLU A 164 11.86 1.62 19.16
CA GLU A 164 11.45 0.71 20.25
C GLU A 164 10.43 -0.33 19.78
N ARG A 165 9.56 0.05 18.84
CA ARG A 165 8.59 -0.86 18.19
C ARG A 165 9.30 -1.92 17.34
N GLU A 166 10.39 -1.55 16.67
CA GLU A 166 11.22 -2.51 15.91
C GLU A 166 11.97 -3.50 16.82
N LYS A 167 12.54 -3.02 17.94
CA LYS A 167 13.34 -3.86 18.85
C LYS A 167 12.53 -4.80 19.74
N LYS A 168 11.37 -4.37 20.24
CA LYS A 168 10.54 -5.17 21.17
C LYS A 168 9.42 -5.96 20.48
N GLY A 169 9.27 -5.81 19.17
CA GLY A 169 8.18 -6.38 18.40
C GLY A 169 6.83 -5.70 18.68
N LYS A 170 5.81 -6.04 17.88
CA LYS A 170 4.44 -5.51 18.01
C LYS A 170 3.70 -6.11 19.23
N SER A 171 4.21 -5.97 20.45
CA SER A 171 3.45 -6.28 21.66
C SER A 171 2.30 -5.26 21.86
N LEU A 172 1.39 -5.54 22.81
CA LEU A 172 0.36 -4.58 23.26
C LEU A 172 0.93 -3.16 23.39
N PRO A 173 0.19 -2.12 22.93
CA PRO A 173 0.70 -0.75 22.88
C PRO A 173 0.93 -0.21 24.29
N GLN A 174 1.94 0.65 24.46
CA GLN A 174 2.11 1.41 25.69
C GLN A 174 1.23 2.67 25.62
N VAL A 175 0.15 2.68 26.39
CA VAL A 175 -0.82 3.77 26.36
C VAL A 175 -0.37 4.99 27.16
N PRO A 176 -0.86 6.21 26.84
CA PRO A 176 -0.61 7.39 27.65
C PRO A 176 -1.09 7.24 29.09
N ASP A 177 -0.56 8.08 29.99
CA ASP A 177 -0.98 8.11 31.39
C ASP A 177 -2.51 8.31 31.50
N ASN A 178 -3.15 7.54 32.40
CA ASN A 178 -4.60 7.50 32.63
C ASN A 178 -5.44 6.89 31.50
N CYS A 179 -4.84 6.25 30.49
CA CYS A 179 -5.54 5.41 29.53
C CYS A 179 -5.42 3.93 29.93
N VAL A 180 -6.50 3.17 29.72
CA VAL A 180 -6.51 1.71 29.90
C VAL A 180 -7.08 1.08 28.64
N ILE A 181 -6.43 0.03 28.14
CA ILE A 181 -6.94 -0.77 27.03
C ILE A 181 -7.01 -2.22 27.50
N ASP A 182 -8.23 -2.76 27.49
CA ASP A 182 -8.50 -4.15 27.81
C ASP A 182 -8.90 -4.94 26.55
N PHE A 183 -8.24 -6.08 26.34
CA PHE A 183 -8.60 -7.05 25.30
C PHE A 183 -9.13 -8.33 25.93
N GLU A 184 -10.16 -8.91 25.32
CA GLU A 184 -10.52 -10.29 25.64
C GLU A 184 -9.38 -11.25 25.26
N VAL A 185 -9.11 -12.25 26.10
CA VAL A 185 -8.01 -13.22 25.88
C VAL A 185 -8.12 -13.92 24.52
N LYS A 186 -9.34 -14.20 24.05
CA LYS A 186 -9.61 -14.78 22.73
C LYS A 186 -9.17 -13.85 21.58
N VAL A 187 -9.29 -12.53 21.77
CA VAL A 187 -8.81 -11.53 20.80
C VAL A 187 -7.29 -11.52 20.74
N ILE A 188 -6.61 -11.59 21.88
CA ILE A 188 -5.14 -11.65 21.92
C ILE A 188 -4.62 -12.87 21.14
N GLN A 189 -5.23 -14.04 21.37
CA GLN A 189 -4.89 -15.27 20.65
C GLN A 189 -5.18 -15.17 19.15
N LEU A 190 -6.32 -14.59 18.76
CA LEU A 190 -6.66 -14.34 17.36
C LEU A 190 -5.66 -13.39 16.69
N LEU A 191 -5.24 -12.32 17.37
CA LEU A 191 -4.25 -11.38 16.87
C LEU A 191 -2.90 -12.07 16.63
N ASP A 192 -2.50 -12.98 17.52
CA ASP A 192 -1.28 -13.79 17.34
C ASP A 192 -1.40 -14.75 16.15
N GLU A 193 -2.56 -15.40 15.96
CA GLU A 193 -2.81 -16.27 14.81
C GLU A 193 -2.87 -15.51 13.47
N LEU A 194 -3.48 -14.32 13.45
CA LEU A 194 -3.53 -13.45 12.29
C LEU A 194 -2.14 -12.92 11.94
N ARG A 195 -1.31 -12.59 12.94
CA ARG A 195 0.09 -12.19 12.74
C ARG A 195 0.95 -13.29 12.13
N LYS A 196 0.69 -14.55 12.52
CA LYS A 196 1.35 -15.73 11.92
C LYS A 196 0.94 -15.98 10.46
N LYS A 197 -0.26 -15.54 10.04
CA LYS A 197 -0.78 -15.72 8.67
C LYS A 197 -0.51 -14.54 7.72
N LYS A 198 -0.25 -13.33 8.24
CA LYS A 198 0.11 -12.17 7.42
C LYS A 198 1.55 -12.29 6.91
N GLN A 199 1.82 -11.68 5.76
CA GLN A 199 3.18 -11.40 5.28
C GLN A 199 3.45 -9.91 5.57
N PRO A 200 3.99 -9.56 6.76
CA PRO A 200 4.05 -8.16 7.23
C PRO A 200 4.75 -7.23 6.25
N ARG A 201 5.73 -7.76 5.51
CA ARG A 201 6.50 -7.01 4.52
C ARG A 201 5.68 -6.64 3.29
N LYS A 202 4.87 -7.55 2.75
CA LYS A 202 4.01 -7.26 1.59
C LYS A 202 2.93 -6.23 1.92
N ASP A 203 2.33 -6.33 3.11
CA ASP A 203 1.33 -5.37 3.56
C ASP A 203 1.93 -3.96 3.76
N TYR A 204 3.15 -3.88 4.31
CA TYR A 204 3.88 -2.62 4.43
C TYR A 204 4.18 -2.00 3.06
N LEU A 205 4.73 -2.78 2.12
CA LEU A 205 5.01 -2.32 0.75
C LEU A 205 3.73 -1.84 0.05
N ARG A 206 2.64 -2.59 0.19
CA ARG A 206 1.32 -2.18 -0.30
C ARG A 206 0.90 -0.83 0.28
N SER A 207 0.93 -0.69 1.61
CA SER A 207 0.52 0.56 2.28
C SER A 207 1.40 1.75 1.88
N ALA A 208 2.71 1.55 1.72
CA ALA A 208 3.63 2.59 1.31
C ALA A 208 3.34 3.07 -0.13
N TYR A 209 3.09 2.13 -1.04
CA TYR A 209 2.68 2.43 -2.41
C TYR A 209 1.35 3.19 -2.48
N PHE A 210 0.31 2.72 -1.79
CA PHE A 210 -1.01 3.38 -1.84
C PHE A 210 -0.97 4.78 -1.20
N GLY A 211 -0.16 4.97 -0.16
CA GLY A 211 0.09 6.31 0.39
C GLY A 211 0.69 7.26 -0.64
N LEU A 212 1.71 6.81 -1.39
CA LEU A 212 2.31 7.63 -2.46
C LEU A 212 1.32 7.87 -3.62
N LYS A 213 0.53 6.86 -4.00
CA LYS A 213 -0.51 6.99 -5.04
C LYS A 213 -1.55 8.05 -4.66
N GLU A 214 -1.97 8.09 -3.40
CA GLU A 214 -2.89 9.11 -2.88
C GLU A 214 -2.26 10.51 -2.94
N GLU A 215 -0.99 10.65 -2.53
CA GLU A 215 -0.25 11.91 -2.58
C GLU A 215 -0.08 12.44 -4.02
N LEU A 216 0.15 11.55 -5.00
CA LEU A 216 0.33 11.93 -6.41
C LEU A 216 -0.99 12.03 -7.20
N GLY A 217 -2.09 11.49 -6.68
CA GLY A 217 -3.38 11.40 -7.38
C GLY A 217 -3.40 10.44 -8.57
N ARG A 218 -2.32 9.69 -8.82
CA ARG A 218 -2.19 8.70 -9.91
C ARG A 218 -1.21 7.59 -9.54
N ARG A 219 -1.19 6.51 -10.33
CA ARG A 219 -0.18 5.44 -10.22
C ARG A 219 1.23 6.06 -10.31
N PRO A 220 2.11 5.85 -9.31
CA PRO A 220 3.51 6.27 -9.40
C PRO A 220 4.26 5.42 -10.43
N SER A 221 5.15 6.05 -11.20
CA SER A 221 6.16 5.31 -11.97
C SER A 221 7.16 4.64 -11.04
N TYR A 222 7.92 3.68 -11.54
CA TYR A 222 8.91 3.00 -10.70
C TYR A 222 9.99 3.96 -10.16
N LEU A 223 10.39 4.96 -10.95
CA LEU A 223 11.35 5.97 -10.51
C LEU A 223 10.75 6.88 -9.41
N GLU A 224 9.49 7.28 -9.55
CA GLU A 224 8.80 8.08 -8.51
C GLU A 224 8.64 7.29 -7.21
N LEU A 225 8.35 5.99 -7.29
CA LEU A 225 8.32 5.11 -6.11
C LEU A 225 9.66 5.08 -5.40
N HIS A 226 10.77 5.13 -6.13
CA HIS A 226 12.11 5.15 -5.56
C HIS A 226 12.48 6.50 -4.93
N LEU A 227 12.08 7.61 -5.57
CA LEU A 227 12.43 8.96 -5.11
C LEU A 227 11.55 9.45 -3.94
N TYR A 228 10.26 9.11 -3.97
CA TYR A 228 9.26 9.66 -3.05
C TYR A 228 8.62 8.60 -2.15
N GLY A 229 8.84 7.31 -2.44
CA GLY A 229 8.26 6.22 -1.66
C GLY A 229 8.88 6.11 -0.26
N LYS A 230 8.01 5.83 0.72
CA LYS A 230 8.44 5.58 2.12
C LYS A 230 9.19 4.26 2.28
N ALA A 231 8.88 3.27 1.44
CA ALA A 231 9.54 1.97 1.43
C ALA A 231 10.67 1.95 0.39
N LYS A 232 11.73 1.18 0.64
CA LYS A 232 12.85 1.10 -0.29
C LYS A 232 12.43 0.34 -1.55
N SER A 233 12.57 0.96 -2.72
CA SER A 233 12.13 0.43 -4.01
C SER A 233 12.62 -0.99 -4.33
N PHE A 234 13.85 -1.35 -3.93
CA PHE A 234 14.39 -2.71 -4.18
C PHE A 234 13.63 -3.82 -3.43
N GLU A 235 12.89 -3.48 -2.36
CA GLU A 235 12.12 -4.46 -1.60
C GLU A 235 10.93 -4.99 -2.39
N TYR A 236 10.34 -4.16 -3.26
CA TYR A 236 9.28 -4.58 -4.18
C TYR A 236 9.79 -5.68 -5.11
N ARG A 237 10.98 -5.50 -5.69
CA ARG A 237 11.65 -6.56 -6.48
C ARG A 237 11.91 -7.82 -5.66
N GLN A 238 12.36 -7.70 -4.41
CA GLN A 238 12.67 -8.88 -3.59
C GLN A 238 11.43 -9.75 -3.32
N GLU A 239 10.31 -9.12 -3.00
CA GLU A 239 9.06 -9.79 -2.63
C GLU A 239 8.23 -10.22 -3.85
N PHE A 240 8.19 -9.39 -4.89
CA PHE A 240 7.31 -9.56 -6.05
C PHE A 240 8.03 -9.86 -7.36
N LYS A 241 9.36 -10.00 -7.32
CA LYS A 241 10.28 -10.26 -8.46
C LYS A 241 10.42 -9.11 -9.45
N SER A 242 9.40 -8.29 -9.63
CA SER A 242 9.44 -7.04 -10.38
C SER A 242 8.43 -6.02 -9.81
N TYR A 243 8.60 -4.74 -10.16
CA TYR A 243 7.64 -3.70 -9.82
C TYR A 243 6.27 -3.97 -10.45
N ILE A 244 6.25 -4.39 -11.71
CA ILE A 244 4.99 -4.77 -12.38
C ILE A 244 4.36 -6.00 -11.71
N GLY A 245 5.18 -6.94 -11.19
CA GLY A 245 4.70 -8.05 -10.38
C GLY A 245 4.04 -7.61 -9.07
N PHE A 246 4.51 -6.50 -8.48
CA PHE A 246 3.82 -5.87 -7.35
C PHE A 246 2.48 -5.28 -7.80
N LEU A 247 2.43 -4.54 -8.91
CA LEU A 247 1.19 -3.96 -9.44
C LEU A 247 0.13 -5.05 -9.75
N TYR A 248 0.56 -6.17 -10.35
CA TYR A 248 -0.29 -7.33 -10.59
C TYR A 248 -0.84 -7.90 -9.28
N TRP A 249 0.02 -8.10 -8.27
CA TRP A 249 -0.41 -8.62 -6.96
C TRP A 249 -1.32 -7.65 -6.19
N ALA A 250 -1.10 -6.34 -6.34
CA ALA A 250 -1.89 -5.30 -5.71
C ALA A 250 -3.23 -5.03 -6.40
N ASP A 251 -3.55 -5.78 -7.48
CA ASP A 251 -4.71 -5.60 -8.35
C ASP A 251 -4.82 -4.16 -8.90
N GLU A 252 -3.66 -3.60 -9.25
CA GLU A 252 -3.56 -2.26 -9.83
C GLU A 252 -3.66 -2.29 -11.34
N LEU A 253 -3.43 -3.44 -11.98
CA LEU A 253 -3.43 -3.60 -13.43
C LEU A 253 -4.85 -3.79 -13.98
N ASP A 254 -5.16 -3.18 -15.12
CA ASP A 254 -6.38 -3.51 -15.88
C ASP A 254 -6.26 -4.87 -16.59
N GLU A 255 -7.34 -5.34 -17.22
CA GLU A 255 -7.36 -6.67 -17.86
C GLU A 255 -6.35 -6.80 -19.01
N HIS A 256 -6.17 -5.75 -19.82
CA HIS A 256 -5.18 -5.74 -20.89
C HIS A 256 -3.76 -5.74 -20.31
N GLU A 257 -3.49 -4.95 -19.28
CA GLU A 257 -2.22 -4.96 -18.56
C GLU A 257 -1.92 -6.33 -17.92
N LYS A 258 -2.93 -7.02 -17.36
CA LYS A 258 -2.77 -8.38 -16.81
C LYS A 258 -2.35 -9.37 -17.90
N GLU A 259 -2.93 -9.30 -19.09
CA GLU A 259 -2.55 -10.15 -20.23
C GLU A 259 -1.09 -9.90 -20.65
N VAL A 260 -0.70 -8.63 -20.82
CA VAL A 260 0.69 -8.23 -21.14
C VAL A 260 1.65 -8.76 -20.06
N PHE A 261 1.31 -8.58 -18.79
CA PHE A 261 2.16 -9.02 -17.69
C PHE A 261 2.35 -10.54 -17.69
N ASN A 262 1.27 -11.31 -17.86
CA ASN A 262 1.34 -12.78 -17.87
C ASN A 262 2.20 -13.30 -19.03
N GLN A 263 2.15 -12.65 -20.19
CA GLN A 263 2.91 -13.05 -21.37
C GLN A 263 4.40 -12.68 -21.27
N TYR A 264 4.73 -11.48 -20.76
CA TYR A 264 6.11 -10.97 -20.73
C TYR A 264 6.71 -10.91 -19.33
N GLU A 265 6.15 -11.63 -18.36
CA GLU A 265 6.60 -11.65 -16.98
C GLU A 265 8.10 -11.97 -16.87
N ILE A 266 8.54 -12.96 -17.66
CA ILE A 266 9.92 -13.43 -17.68
C ILE A 266 10.87 -12.32 -18.16
N TRP A 267 10.49 -11.54 -19.17
CA TRP A 267 11.26 -10.39 -19.66
C TRP A 267 11.37 -9.29 -18.62
N LEU A 268 10.24 -8.89 -18.01
CA LEU A 268 10.21 -7.84 -16.99
C LEU A 268 11.08 -8.23 -15.77
N LYS A 269 11.01 -9.50 -15.36
CA LYS A 269 11.86 -10.06 -14.31
C LYS A 269 13.34 -10.08 -14.70
N GLU A 270 13.70 -10.38 -15.95
CA GLU A 270 15.09 -10.36 -16.42
C GLU A 270 15.67 -8.93 -16.41
N VAL A 271 14.96 -7.95 -16.98
CA VAL A 271 15.44 -6.57 -17.07
C VAL A 271 15.65 -5.97 -15.68
N GLU A 272 14.67 -6.13 -14.80
CA GLU A 272 14.77 -5.66 -13.41
C GLU A 272 15.72 -6.50 -12.57
N GLY A 273 15.87 -7.78 -12.94
CA GLY A 273 16.65 -8.81 -12.27
C GLY A 273 18.15 -8.72 -12.50
N THR A 274 18.55 -8.26 -13.68
CA THR A 274 19.91 -8.45 -14.19
C THR A 274 20.98 -7.83 -13.28
N GLY A 275 22.18 -8.40 -13.21
CA GLY A 275 23.27 -7.86 -12.39
C GLY A 275 23.85 -6.56 -12.97
N MET A 276 24.09 -5.54 -12.14
CA MET A 276 24.74 -4.27 -12.53
C MET A 276 26.00 -4.01 -11.68
N ALA A 277 27.10 -4.65 -12.07
CA ALA A 277 28.44 -4.24 -11.61
C ALA A 277 28.89 -2.93 -12.28
N LYS A 278 28.46 -2.75 -13.54
CA LYS A 278 28.53 -1.52 -14.36
C LYS A 278 27.14 -1.28 -14.95
N SER A 279 26.82 -0.05 -15.34
CA SER A 279 25.50 0.30 -15.90
C SER A 279 25.27 -0.20 -17.34
N TYR A 280 26.30 -0.75 -17.98
CA TYR A 280 26.37 -1.01 -19.41
C TYR A 280 25.15 -1.71 -20.01
N LYS A 281 24.63 -2.78 -19.38
CA LYS A 281 23.43 -3.49 -19.84
C LYS A 281 22.24 -2.55 -20.01
N MET A 282 21.98 -1.72 -19.00
CA MET A 282 20.87 -0.77 -19.03
C MET A 282 21.14 0.40 -19.98
N VAL A 283 22.40 0.79 -20.23
CA VAL A 283 22.72 1.80 -21.25
C VAL A 283 22.44 1.26 -22.66
N VAL A 284 22.77 -0.01 -22.94
CA VAL A 284 22.40 -0.66 -24.21
C VAL A 284 20.88 -0.76 -24.34
N LEU A 285 20.17 -1.15 -23.28
CA LEU A 285 18.70 -1.16 -23.29
C LEU A 285 18.11 0.23 -23.49
N SER A 286 18.68 1.26 -22.86
CA SER A 286 18.26 2.66 -23.02
C SER A 286 18.44 3.13 -24.46
N TYR A 287 19.53 2.73 -25.14
CA TYR A 287 19.67 2.97 -26.57
C TYR A 287 18.58 2.27 -27.39
N MET A 288 18.34 0.98 -27.13
CA MET A 288 17.29 0.22 -27.83
C MET A 288 15.93 0.91 -27.69
N LEU A 289 15.55 1.28 -26.45
CA LEU A 289 14.32 2.02 -26.16
C LEU A 289 14.27 3.41 -26.83
N SER A 290 15.41 4.08 -27.00
CA SER A 290 15.46 5.40 -27.68
C SER A 290 15.03 5.36 -29.15
N ARG A 291 14.95 4.18 -29.76
CA ARG A 291 14.45 3.96 -31.12
C ARG A 291 12.92 4.03 -31.23
N GLY A 292 12.22 4.13 -30.09
CA GLY A 292 10.77 4.25 -30.00
C GLY A 292 10.03 2.90 -29.96
N ILE A 293 8.72 2.98 -29.75
CA ILE A 293 7.82 1.83 -29.54
C ILE A 293 7.91 0.81 -30.69
N GLU A 294 8.05 1.28 -31.93
CA GLU A 294 8.05 0.43 -33.12
C GLU A 294 9.36 -0.35 -33.32
N ASN A 295 10.49 0.19 -32.85
CA ASN A 295 11.81 -0.25 -33.31
C ASN A 295 12.75 -0.69 -32.19
N TRP A 296 12.34 -0.62 -30.93
CA TRP A 296 13.24 -0.94 -29.81
C TRP A 296 13.62 -2.42 -29.73
N LEU A 297 12.82 -3.32 -30.30
CA LEU A 297 13.10 -4.75 -30.37
C LEU A 297 13.96 -5.14 -31.59
N ASN A 298 14.13 -4.24 -32.55
CA ASN A 298 14.93 -4.55 -33.73
C ASN A 298 16.38 -4.84 -33.32
N PRO A 299 17.07 -5.77 -34.02
CA PRO A 299 18.47 -6.07 -33.74
C PRO A 299 19.36 -4.83 -33.78
N VAL A 300 20.45 -4.87 -33.01
CA VAL A 300 21.45 -3.78 -32.93
C VAL A 300 22.86 -4.35 -32.94
N THR A 301 23.78 -3.60 -33.55
CA THR A 301 25.22 -3.89 -33.56
C THR A 301 25.98 -3.06 -32.52
N PRO A 302 27.13 -3.51 -32.02
CA PRO A 302 27.96 -2.73 -31.10
C PRO A 302 28.35 -1.34 -31.66
N GLU A 303 28.59 -1.25 -32.97
CA GLU A 303 28.93 -0.03 -33.69
C GLU A 303 27.78 0.99 -33.68
N GLU A 304 26.53 0.54 -33.88
CA GLU A 304 25.34 1.41 -33.80
C GLU A 304 25.11 1.95 -32.39
N VAL A 305 25.38 1.15 -31.37
CA VAL A 305 25.18 1.53 -29.97
C VAL A 305 26.31 2.43 -29.45
N ALA A 306 27.52 2.33 -30.01
CA ALA A 306 28.73 2.98 -29.50
C ALA A 306 28.62 4.50 -29.29
N PRO A 307 28.07 5.31 -30.22
CA PRO A 307 27.96 6.75 -30.03
C PRO A 307 27.02 7.12 -28.88
N PHE A 308 25.88 6.44 -28.74
CA PHE A 308 24.94 6.68 -27.65
C PHE A 308 25.53 6.26 -26.31
N PHE A 309 26.14 5.07 -26.26
CA PHE A 309 26.72 4.50 -25.05
C PHE A 309 27.82 5.39 -24.47
N HIS A 310 28.74 5.85 -25.32
CA HIS A 310 29.83 6.72 -24.89
C HIS A 310 29.29 8.07 -24.40
N ARG A 311 28.41 8.70 -25.18
CA ARG A 311 27.78 9.97 -24.80
C ARG A 311 27.04 9.88 -23.47
N TYR A 312 26.19 8.87 -23.29
CA TYR A 312 25.41 8.69 -22.06
C TYR A 312 26.30 8.60 -20.80
N LEU A 313 27.42 7.89 -20.90
CA LEU A 313 28.37 7.72 -19.79
C LEU A 313 29.27 8.92 -19.57
N THR A 314 29.58 9.71 -20.61
CA THR A 314 30.52 10.84 -20.52
C THR A 314 29.87 12.20 -20.32
N GLU A 315 28.58 12.33 -20.65
CA GLU A 315 27.81 13.58 -20.52
C GLU A 315 27.72 14.08 -19.07
N LYS A 316 27.68 13.16 -18.09
CA LYS A 316 27.69 13.49 -16.66
C LYS A 316 28.97 12.97 -16.02
N ASP A 317 29.69 13.84 -15.33
CA ASP A 317 30.98 13.51 -14.76
C ASP A 317 30.94 12.37 -13.74
N TYR A 318 29.88 12.28 -12.92
CA TYR A 318 29.72 11.18 -11.98
C TYR A 318 29.61 9.81 -12.68
N ARG A 319 28.83 9.73 -13.78
CA ARG A 319 28.67 8.48 -14.56
C ARG A 319 30.00 8.01 -15.14
N LYS A 320 30.75 8.96 -15.72
CA LYS A 320 32.08 8.73 -16.29
C LYS A 320 33.04 8.20 -15.23
N ARG A 321 33.07 8.81 -14.04
CA ARG A 321 33.98 8.41 -12.95
C ARG A 321 33.61 7.05 -12.35
N ILE A 322 32.33 6.73 -12.25
CA ILE A 322 31.85 5.46 -11.69
C ILE A 322 32.11 4.28 -12.63
N ASP A 323 31.71 4.42 -13.90
CA ASP A 323 31.75 3.29 -14.84
C ASP A 323 33.04 3.24 -15.65
N PHE A 324 33.61 4.38 -16.05
CA PHE A 324 34.94 4.47 -16.67
C PHE A 324 36.05 4.73 -15.65
N SER A 325 36.01 3.99 -14.54
CA SER A 325 36.95 4.08 -13.41
C SER A 325 38.27 3.33 -13.63
N ASP A 326 38.24 2.24 -14.40
CA ASP A 326 39.31 1.26 -14.47
C ASP A 326 40.34 1.65 -15.53
N LYS A 327 41.59 1.16 -15.42
CA LYS A 327 42.70 1.56 -16.31
C LYS A 327 42.35 1.41 -17.81
N GLY A 328 41.61 0.37 -18.17
CA GLY A 328 41.17 0.13 -19.55
C GLY A 328 40.05 1.05 -20.03
N THR A 329 39.12 1.44 -19.15
CA THR A 329 37.97 2.29 -19.50
C THR A 329 38.28 3.78 -19.39
N LYS A 330 39.28 4.17 -18.61
CA LYS A 330 39.83 5.55 -18.61
C LYS A 330 40.36 5.96 -19.98
N ALA A 331 40.94 5.03 -20.73
CA ALA A 331 41.37 5.27 -22.10
C ALA A 331 40.21 5.49 -23.10
N LEU A 332 38.95 5.36 -22.65
CA LEU A 332 37.73 5.59 -23.43
C LEU A 332 37.01 6.87 -23.01
N TRP A 333 37.63 7.72 -22.20
CA TRP A 333 37.06 9.05 -21.89
C TRP A 333 36.95 9.89 -23.16
N GLU A 334 37.93 9.79 -24.05
CA GLU A 334 37.84 10.27 -25.41
C GLU A 334 37.17 9.23 -26.30
N TYR A 335 36.28 9.69 -27.18
CA TYR A 335 35.49 8.80 -28.04
C TYR A 335 36.40 8.08 -29.04
N ASN A 336 36.31 6.75 -29.06
CA ASN A 336 36.91 5.90 -30.08
C ASN A 336 35.94 4.77 -30.41
N GLU A 337 35.26 4.89 -31.54
CA GLU A 337 34.21 3.97 -31.96
C GLU A 337 34.63 2.50 -31.89
N LYS A 338 35.78 2.14 -32.49
CA LYS A 338 36.27 0.76 -32.50
C LYS A 338 36.50 0.20 -31.10
N LYS A 339 37.07 1.00 -30.19
CA LYS A 339 37.32 0.55 -28.81
C LYS A 339 36.02 0.45 -28.00
N VAL A 340 35.09 1.38 -28.19
CA VAL A 340 33.78 1.38 -27.51
C VAL A 340 32.90 0.23 -28.03
N ALA A 341 32.83 0.01 -29.33
CA ALA A 341 32.14 -1.13 -29.94
C ALA A 341 32.72 -2.46 -29.43
N LYS A 342 34.05 -2.57 -29.36
CA LYS A 342 34.72 -3.75 -28.76
C LYS A 342 34.39 -3.94 -27.27
N LEU A 343 34.27 -2.85 -26.51
CA LEU A 343 33.82 -2.92 -25.12
C LEU A 343 32.40 -3.47 -25.08
N ILE A 344 31.46 -2.87 -25.82
CA ILE A 344 30.04 -3.23 -25.84
C ILE A 344 29.83 -4.70 -26.25
N SER A 345 30.55 -5.17 -27.27
CA SER A 345 30.46 -6.56 -27.74
C SER A 345 30.91 -7.55 -26.66
N THR A 346 32.05 -7.28 -26.02
CA THR A 346 32.58 -8.09 -24.92
C THR A 346 31.69 -8.02 -23.67
N MET A 347 31.29 -6.79 -23.30
CA MET A 347 30.41 -6.45 -22.19
C MET A 347 29.69 -5.11 -22.47
N PRO A 348 28.35 -5.10 -22.63
CA PRO A 348 27.45 -6.05 -22.00
C PRO A 348 26.88 -7.15 -22.91
N MET A 349 26.96 -7.05 -24.25
CA MET A 349 26.15 -7.88 -25.15
C MET A 349 26.41 -9.38 -24.96
N THR A 350 27.66 -9.84 -25.05
CA THR A 350 28.01 -11.26 -24.82
C THR A 350 27.59 -11.77 -23.44
N LYS A 351 27.82 -10.97 -22.39
CA LYS A 351 27.51 -11.36 -21.00
C LYS A 351 26.02 -11.38 -20.71
N TRP A 352 25.26 -10.49 -21.34
CA TRP A 352 23.81 -10.45 -21.14
C TRP A 352 23.13 -11.59 -21.88
N SER A 353 23.52 -11.87 -23.12
CA SER A 353 23.00 -13.02 -23.86
C SER A 353 23.28 -14.35 -23.17
N GLY A 354 24.46 -14.49 -22.52
CA GLY A 354 24.77 -15.67 -21.74
C GLY A 354 23.99 -15.80 -20.41
N SER A 355 23.42 -14.71 -19.89
CA SER A 355 22.72 -14.70 -18.59
C SER A 355 21.20 -14.56 -18.70
N SER A 356 20.66 -14.24 -19.88
CA SER A 356 19.25 -13.90 -20.12
C SER A 356 18.35 -15.12 -20.38
N ASN A 357 18.85 -16.35 -20.17
CA ASN A 357 18.12 -17.60 -20.37
C ASN A 357 17.41 -17.71 -21.74
N GLY A 358 18.03 -17.19 -22.80
CA GLY A 358 17.50 -17.28 -24.16
C GLY A 358 16.63 -16.11 -24.60
N LEU A 359 16.35 -15.12 -23.74
CA LEU A 359 15.59 -13.91 -24.13
C LEU A 359 16.38 -12.94 -25.00
N LEU A 360 17.71 -13.01 -24.94
CA LEU A 360 18.62 -12.15 -25.70
C LEU A 360 19.72 -13.02 -26.30
N SER A 361 20.07 -12.79 -27.56
CA SER A 361 21.17 -13.45 -28.23
C SER A 361 22.21 -12.43 -28.73
N PHE A 362 23.47 -12.87 -28.83
CA PHE A 362 24.54 -12.12 -29.47
C PHE A 362 25.31 -13.08 -30.37
N LYS A 363 25.02 -13.06 -31.66
CA LYS A 363 25.60 -13.96 -32.67
C LYS A 363 26.03 -13.14 -33.87
N ASP A 364 27.21 -13.47 -34.42
CA ASP A 364 27.75 -12.83 -35.62
C ASP A 364 27.79 -11.28 -35.57
N GLY A 365 28.01 -10.72 -34.36
CA GLY A 365 28.09 -9.27 -34.15
C GLY A 365 26.73 -8.57 -34.00
N VAL A 366 25.63 -9.31 -33.97
CA VAL A 366 24.26 -8.78 -33.85
C VAL A 366 23.66 -9.16 -32.50
N PHE A 367 23.15 -8.17 -31.77
CA PHE A 367 22.44 -8.35 -30.51
C PHE A 367 20.93 -8.29 -30.75
N ASN A 368 20.21 -9.32 -30.33
CA ASN A 368 18.80 -9.53 -30.68
C ASN A 368 17.96 -9.97 -29.48
N PRO A 369 16.79 -9.34 -29.24
CA PRO A 369 15.71 -9.93 -28.45
C PRO A 369 15.08 -11.14 -29.13
N GLU A 370 14.96 -12.25 -28.41
CA GLU A 370 14.45 -13.53 -28.93
C GLU A 370 12.98 -13.74 -28.49
N PHE A 371 12.15 -12.72 -28.67
CA PHE A 371 10.72 -12.79 -28.44
C PHE A 371 9.97 -11.82 -29.35
N GLU A 372 8.75 -12.20 -29.73
CA GLU A 372 7.86 -11.38 -30.53
C GLU A 372 6.82 -10.70 -29.62
N VAL A 373 6.35 -9.54 -30.06
CA VAL A 373 5.37 -8.74 -29.34
C VAL A 373 4.25 -8.36 -30.29
N THR A 374 3.00 -8.53 -29.86
CA THR A 374 1.85 -8.17 -30.68
C THR A 374 1.66 -6.66 -30.72
N GLU A 375 1.03 -6.17 -31.80
CA GLU A 375 0.74 -4.74 -31.98
C GLU A 375 -0.08 -4.14 -30.84
N GLU A 376 -0.94 -4.93 -30.20
CA GLU A 376 -1.77 -4.50 -29.08
C GLU A 376 -0.96 -4.35 -27.79
N GLN A 377 0.06 -5.18 -27.59
CA GLN A 377 0.83 -5.26 -26.34
C GLN A 377 2.12 -4.44 -26.36
N LYS A 378 2.59 -4.03 -27.55
CA LYS A 378 3.89 -3.38 -27.75
C LYS A 378 4.07 -2.10 -26.96
N GLU A 379 3.02 -1.28 -26.88
CA GLU A 379 3.07 0.01 -26.19
C GLU A 379 3.28 -0.19 -24.70
N LYS A 380 2.47 -1.07 -24.07
CA LYS A 380 2.56 -1.31 -22.64
C LYS A 380 3.89 -1.96 -22.22
N LEU A 381 4.35 -2.93 -23.01
CA LEU A 381 5.64 -3.58 -22.75
C LEU A 381 6.81 -2.59 -22.88
N TYR A 382 6.76 -1.71 -23.88
CA TYR A 382 7.74 -0.64 -24.05
C TYR A 382 7.77 0.31 -22.85
N GLU A 383 6.60 0.78 -22.40
CA GLU A 383 6.47 1.68 -21.24
C GLU A 383 7.08 1.06 -19.98
N TRP A 384 6.69 -0.17 -19.64
CA TRP A 384 7.21 -0.84 -18.46
C TRP A 384 8.71 -1.13 -18.55
N THR A 385 9.20 -1.56 -19.71
CA THR A 385 10.64 -1.80 -19.92
C THR A 385 11.42 -0.49 -19.76
N LYS A 386 10.87 0.63 -20.24
CA LYS A 386 11.47 1.96 -20.09
C LYS A 386 11.49 2.41 -18.65
N GLU A 387 10.38 2.30 -17.91
CA GLU A 387 10.33 2.66 -16.48
C GLU A 387 11.34 1.87 -15.65
N ILE A 388 11.43 0.55 -15.87
CA ILE A 388 12.40 -0.29 -15.19
C ILE A 388 13.82 0.16 -15.54
N CYS A 389 14.12 0.42 -16.82
CA CYS A 389 15.44 0.86 -17.27
C CYS A 389 15.86 2.19 -16.62
N GLU A 390 14.96 3.18 -16.59
CA GLU A 390 15.18 4.50 -16.00
C GLU A 390 15.44 4.40 -14.49
N TYR A 391 14.57 3.70 -13.76
CA TYR A 391 14.75 3.42 -12.34
C TYR A 391 16.10 2.74 -12.07
N ARG A 392 16.43 1.69 -12.83
CA ARG A 392 17.64 0.89 -12.66
C ARG A 392 18.91 1.71 -12.89
N LEU A 393 18.92 2.59 -13.89
CA LEU A 393 20.03 3.51 -14.14
C LEU A 393 20.16 4.52 -12.99
N HIS A 394 19.05 5.13 -12.55
CA HIS A 394 19.04 6.08 -11.44
C HIS A 394 19.57 5.46 -10.15
N ALA A 395 18.94 4.38 -9.69
CA ALA A 395 19.29 3.70 -8.44
C ALA A 395 20.73 3.14 -8.46
N TYR A 396 21.24 2.75 -9.63
CA TYR A 396 22.63 2.30 -9.76
C TYR A 396 23.62 3.43 -9.46
N PHE A 397 23.45 4.59 -10.11
CA PHE A 397 24.39 5.69 -9.96
C PHE A 397 24.26 6.37 -8.60
N GLU A 398 23.04 6.54 -8.09
CA GLU A 398 22.81 7.07 -6.73
C GLU A 398 23.55 6.22 -5.69
N ARG A 399 23.35 4.90 -5.70
CA ARG A 399 24.03 3.98 -4.76
C ARG A 399 25.55 4.02 -4.90
N LYS A 400 26.07 4.16 -6.13
CA LYS A 400 27.52 4.20 -6.39
C LYS A 400 28.12 5.52 -5.92
N GLU A 401 27.42 6.64 -6.09
CA GLU A 401 27.85 7.95 -5.61
C GLU A 401 27.86 8.02 -4.07
N GLN A 402 26.82 7.50 -3.41
CA GLN A 402 26.76 7.40 -1.96
C GLN A 402 27.87 6.51 -1.35
N GLY A 403 28.33 5.50 -2.09
CA GLY A 403 29.42 4.61 -1.64
C GLY A 403 30.84 5.09 -1.97
N ILE A 404 31.00 6.27 -2.60
CA ILE A 404 32.30 6.87 -2.93
C ILE A 404 32.74 7.90 -1.88
N HIS A 405 31.87 8.28 -0.95
CA HIS A 405 32.17 9.19 0.16
C HIS A 405 32.68 8.49 1.42
#